data_AF-A0A914X8P8-F1
#
_entry.id   AF-A0A914X8P8-F1
#
_cell.length_a   1.000
_cell.length_b   1.000
_cell.length_c   1.000
_cell.angle_alpha   90.00
_cell.angle_beta   90.00
_cell.angle_gamma   90.00
#
_symmetry.space_group_name_H-M   'P 1'
#
loop_
_entity.id
_entity.type
_entity.pdbx_description
1 polymer ?
#
loop_
_entity_poly.entity_id
_entity_poly.type
_entity_poly.pdbx_seq_one_letter_code
_entity_poly.pdbx_strand_id
1 'polypeptide(L)'
;MKTWGLNSCNDGYVWRGLDQYDYVCVTKPRRIEAARESGWDGLQRDDTTTQCTPNFLERQAFHGDKMCVTPEERARILAENAEAKNRIKYYKFFNGKDSVEE
;
A
#
# COMPACT_ATOMS: atom_id res chain seq x y z
N MET A 1 16.82 14.47 17.95
CA MET A 1 16.44 13.89 16.65
C MET A 1 14.96 13.53 16.74
N LYS A 2 14.07 14.24 16.04
CA LYS A 2 12.64 13.89 16.03
C LYS A 2 12.52 12.55 15.28
N THR A 3 12.35 11.47 16.01
CA THR A 3 12.10 10.14 15.43
C THR A 3 10.61 10.03 15.16
N TRP A 4 10.22 9.85 13.90
CA TRP A 4 8.85 9.66 13.48
C TRP A 4 8.40 8.22 13.81
N GLY A 5 8.28 7.91 15.10
CA GLY A 5 7.78 6.62 15.62
C GLY A 5 8.64 5.40 15.30
N LEU A 6 8.33 4.26 15.94
CA LEU A 6 8.93 2.94 15.67
C LEU A 6 8.18 2.20 14.55
N ASN A 7 7.52 2.94 13.64
CA ASN A 7 6.78 2.36 12.53
C ASN A 7 7.70 1.44 11.75
N SER A 8 7.43 0.15 11.82
CA SER A 8 8.22 -0.90 11.20
C SER A 8 7.32 -2.09 10.91
N CYS A 9 7.73 -2.93 9.96
CA CYS A 9 7.00 -4.15 9.64
C CYS A 9 7.39 -5.30 10.57
N ASN A 10 6.46 -6.23 10.79
CA ASN A 10 6.73 -7.51 11.44
C ASN A 10 7.83 -8.27 10.68
N ASP A 11 8.50 -9.20 11.36
CA ASP A 11 9.58 -9.97 10.74
C ASP A 11 9.07 -10.72 9.50
N GLY A 12 9.85 -10.69 8.42
CA GLY A 12 9.47 -11.23 7.12
C GLY A 12 8.73 -10.26 6.19
N TYR A 13 8.31 -9.09 6.69
CA TYR A 13 7.62 -8.06 5.91
C TYR A 13 8.49 -6.81 5.69
N VAL A 14 8.15 -6.05 4.65
CA VAL A 14 8.75 -4.77 4.28
C VAL A 14 7.67 -3.79 3.82
N TRP A 15 7.95 -2.49 3.86
CA TRP A 15 7.05 -1.49 3.27
C TRP A 15 6.84 -1.75 1.78
N ARG A 16 5.58 -1.73 1.36
CA ARG A 16 5.17 -1.90 -0.04
C ARG A 16 5.70 -0.77 -0.90
N GLY A 17 5.57 0.48 -0.43
CA GLY A 17 6.23 1.64 -1.01
C GLY A 17 5.75 1.99 -2.41
N LEU A 18 4.44 1.99 -2.63
CA LEU A 18 3.84 2.48 -3.88
C LEU A 18 4.03 4.00 -4.06
N ASP A 19 4.22 4.74 -2.97
CA ASP A 19 4.74 6.10 -2.93
C ASP A 19 5.62 6.31 -1.66
N GLN A 20 5.99 7.56 -1.38
CA GLN A 20 6.79 7.91 -0.20
C GLN A 20 6.03 7.79 1.15
N TYR A 21 4.72 7.55 1.12
CA TYR A 21 3.84 7.48 2.30
C TYR A 21 3.09 6.15 2.43
N ASP A 22 3.30 5.18 1.52
CA ASP A 22 2.68 3.85 1.54
C ASP A 22 3.35 2.93 2.56
N TYR A 23 2.94 3.09 3.83
CA TYR A 23 3.35 2.28 4.98
C TYR A 23 2.51 1.00 5.14
N VAL A 24 2.18 0.31 4.05
CA VAL A 24 1.56 -1.01 4.10
C VAL A 24 2.65 -2.09 4.08
N CYS A 25 2.60 -3.04 5.00
CA CYS A 25 3.58 -4.12 5.08
C CYS A 25 3.20 -5.31 4.18
N VAL A 26 4.11 -5.69 3.29
CA VAL A 26 3.99 -6.82 2.36
C VAL A 26 5.25 -7.69 2.38
N THR A 27 5.22 -8.86 1.74
CA THR A 27 6.42 -9.70 1.62
C THR A 27 7.45 -9.06 0.68
N LYS A 28 8.72 -9.43 0.81
CA LYS A 28 9.78 -8.92 -0.09
C LYS A 28 9.50 -9.20 -1.57
N PRO A 29 9.07 -10.41 -2.00
CA PRO A 29 8.70 -10.64 -3.39
C PRO A 29 7.56 -9.71 -3.85
N ARG A 30 6.53 -9.54 -3.02
CA ARG A 30 5.39 -8.69 -3.36
C ARG A 30 5.77 -7.22 -3.54
N ARG A 31 6.70 -6.69 -2.74
CA ARG A 31 7.24 -5.33 -2.95
C ARG A 31 7.82 -5.16 -4.36
N ILE A 32 8.56 -6.16 -4.85
CA ILE A 32 9.17 -6.12 -6.19
C ILE A 32 8.09 -6.17 -7.27
N GLU A 33 7.08 -7.03 -7.11
CA GLU A 33 5.95 -7.12 -8.03
C GLU A 33 5.17 -5.80 -8.12
N ALA A 34 4.82 -5.21 -6.97
CA ALA A 34 4.05 -3.98 -6.89
C ALA A 34 4.81 -2.80 -7.53
N ALA A 35 6.12 -2.70 -7.31
CA ALA A 35 6.96 -1.69 -7.95
C ALA A 35 7.01 -1.84 -9.48
N ARG A 36 7.03 -3.08 -9.98
CA ARG A 36 7.01 -3.36 -11.42
C ARG A 36 5.66 -2.99 -12.04
N GLU A 37 4.55 -3.26 -11.35
CA GLU A 37 3.19 -2.98 -11.81
C GLU A 37 2.85 -1.48 -11.80
N SER A 38 3.45 -0.70 -10.88
CA SER A 38 3.33 0.77 -10.87
C SER A 38 3.99 1.49 -12.05
N GLY A 39 4.91 0.84 -12.78
CA GLY A 39 5.63 1.46 -13.91
C GLY A 39 4.81 1.70 -15.18
N TRP A 40 3.54 1.30 -15.22
CA TRP A 40 2.73 1.23 -16.45
C TRP A 40 1.59 2.25 -16.52
N ASP A 41 1.42 3.13 -15.53
CA ASP A 41 0.25 4.05 -15.43
C ASP A 41 0.07 4.94 -16.68
N GLY A 42 1.17 5.46 -17.23
CA GLY A 42 1.13 6.32 -18.43
C GLY A 42 0.66 5.61 -19.71
N LEU A 43 0.65 4.28 -19.75
CA LEU A 43 0.20 3.48 -20.90
C LEU A 43 -1.27 3.06 -20.79
N GLN A 44 -1.92 3.32 -19.65
CA GLN A 44 -3.22 2.75 -19.30
C GLN A 44 -4.30 3.81 -19.10
N ARG A 45 -3.96 5.09 -19.32
CA ARG A 45 -4.88 6.21 -19.20
C ARG A 45 -5.23 6.78 -20.56
N ASP A 46 -6.51 7.12 -20.74
CA ASP A 46 -6.96 7.87 -21.90
C ASP A 46 -6.56 9.35 -21.76
N ASP A 47 -5.80 9.86 -22.73
CA ASP A 47 -5.24 11.22 -22.69
C ASP A 47 -6.31 12.33 -22.71
N THR A 48 -7.53 12.03 -23.15
CA THR A 48 -8.60 13.03 -23.31
C THR A 48 -9.51 13.09 -22.09
N THR A 49 -9.88 11.93 -21.54
CA THR A 49 -10.82 11.80 -20.42
C THR A 49 -10.10 11.66 -19.09
N THR A 50 -8.80 11.38 -19.09
CA THR A 50 -7.98 11.03 -17.94
C THR A 50 -8.47 9.78 -17.18
N GLN A 51 -9.41 9.01 -17.75
CA GLN A 51 -9.90 7.77 -17.18
C GLN A 51 -8.99 6.60 -17.53
N CYS A 52 -9.09 5.51 -16.76
CA CYS A 52 -8.43 4.28 -17.13
C CYS A 52 -9.05 3.71 -18.41
N THR A 53 -8.19 3.23 -19.31
CA THR A 53 -8.57 2.53 -20.54
C THR A 53 -9.35 1.25 -20.23
N PRO A 54 -10.11 0.69 -21.20
CA PRO A 54 -10.85 -0.54 -21.00
C PRO A 54 -9.98 -1.67 -20.42
N ASN A 55 -10.52 -2.40 -19.43
CA ASN A 55 -9.85 -3.43 -18.62
C ASN A 55 -8.93 -2.95 -17.51
N PHE A 56 -8.82 -1.63 -17.28
CA PHE A 56 -8.06 -1.08 -16.17
C PHE A 56 -8.96 -0.29 -15.21
N LEU A 57 -8.58 -0.25 -13.94
CA LEU A 57 -9.29 0.45 -12.87
C LEU A 57 -8.32 1.31 -12.08
N GLU A 58 -8.84 2.37 -11.45
CA GLU A 58 -8.06 3.13 -10.47
C GLU A 58 -7.64 2.22 -9.30
N ARG A 59 -6.33 2.22 -9.01
CA ARG A 59 -5.65 1.40 -8.02
C ARG A 59 -6.19 1.60 -6.61
N GLN A 60 -6.48 2.85 -6.24
CA GLN A 60 -7.12 3.22 -4.98
C GLN A 60 -6.42 2.64 -3.73
N ALA A 61 -5.07 2.63 -3.74
CA ALA A 61 -4.30 2.20 -2.57
C ALA A 61 -4.42 3.18 -1.40
N PHE A 62 -4.67 4.45 -1.67
CA PHE A 62 -4.93 5.49 -0.67
C PHE A 62 -5.82 6.57 -1.27
N HIS A 63 -6.28 7.51 -0.43
CA HIS A 63 -7.11 8.62 -0.91
C HIS A 63 -6.36 9.45 -1.96
N GLY A 64 -6.93 9.56 -3.16
CA GLY A 64 -6.32 10.28 -4.28
C GLY A 64 -5.40 9.44 -5.16
N ASP A 65 -5.15 8.16 -4.85
CA ASP A 65 -4.43 7.26 -5.74
C ASP A 65 -5.31 6.85 -6.93
N LYS A 66 -5.01 7.46 -8.08
CA LYS A 66 -5.74 7.26 -9.33
C LYS A 66 -4.97 6.42 -10.36
N MET A 67 -3.83 5.82 -10.00
CA MET A 67 -3.04 5.06 -10.97
C MET A 67 -3.87 3.93 -11.58
N CYS A 68 -3.77 3.70 -12.88
CA CYS A 68 -4.49 2.61 -13.53
C CYS A 68 -3.75 1.29 -13.33
N VAL A 69 -4.49 0.23 -12.96
CA VAL A 69 -4.00 -1.14 -12.76
C VAL A 69 -5.07 -2.15 -13.17
N THR A 70 -4.71 -3.43 -13.27
CA THR A 70 -5.69 -4.49 -13.56
C THR A 70 -6.67 -4.67 -12.39
N PRO A 71 -7.89 -5.21 -12.63
CA PRO A 71 -8.84 -5.50 -11.57
C PRO A 71 -8.28 -6.42 -10.48
N GLU A 72 -7.46 -7.41 -10.85
CA GLU A 72 -6.80 -8.33 -9.92
C GLU A 72 -5.83 -7.58 -9.02
N GLU A 73 -5.04 -6.66 -9.57
CA GLU A 73 -4.07 -5.90 -8.79
C GLU A 73 -4.75 -4.92 -7.84
N ARG A 74 -5.82 -4.26 -8.27
CA ARG A 74 -6.67 -3.45 -7.39
C ARG A 74 -7.20 -4.29 -6.22
N ALA A 75 -7.70 -5.50 -6.49
CA ALA A 75 -8.20 -6.38 -5.45
C ALA A 75 -7.10 -6.79 -4.44
N ARG A 76 -5.89 -7.09 -4.92
CA ARG A 76 -4.73 -7.40 -4.06
C ARG A 76 -4.37 -6.21 -3.18
N ILE A 77 -4.29 -5.01 -3.73
CA ILE A 77 -3.95 -3.79 -2.98
C ILE A 77 -4.98 -3.48 -1.90
N LEU A 78 -6.27 -3.63 -2.19
CA LEU A 78 -7.33 -3.42 -1.20
C LEU A 78 -7.27 -4.45 -0.07
N ALA A 79 -6.95 -5.71 -0.39
CA ALA A 79 -6.76 -6.75 0.62
C ALA A 79 -5.52 -6.48 1.50
N GLU A 80 -4.41 -6.02 0.91
CA GLU A 80 -3.22 -5.62 1.66
C GLU A 80 -3.49 -4.45 2.62
N ASN A 81 -4.27 -3.47 2.17
CA ASN A 81 -4.68 -2.33 2.98
C ASN A 81 -5.54 -2.78 4.19
N ALA A 82 -6.47 -3.71 3.97
CA ALA A 82 -7.32 -4.26 5.03
C ALA A 82 -6.50 -5.01 6.10
N GLU A 83 -5.40 -5.65 5.69
CA GLU A 83 -4.48 -6.40 6.54
C GLU A 83 -3.35 -5.56 7.16
N ALA A 84 -3.23 -4.27 6.82
CA ALA A 84 -2.07 -3.44 7.18
C ALA A 84 -1.76 -3.46 8.68
N LYS A 85 -2.80 -3.37 9.52
CA LYS A 85 -2.68 -3.39 10.98
C LYS A 85 -2.10 -4.68 11.56
N ASN A 86 -2.23 -5.81 10.85
CA ASN A 86 -1.77 -7.12 11.31
C ASN A 86 -0.28 -7.34 11.02
N ARG A 87 0.30 -6.51 10.14
CA ARG A 87 1.67 -6.68 9.62
C ARG A 87 2.63 -5.57 10.08
N ILE A 88 2.12 -4.54 10.75
CA ILE A 88 2.90 -3.46 11.37
C ILE A 88 3.27 -3.85 12.81
N LYS A 89 4.55 -3.63 13.18
CA LYS A 89 5.02 -3.74 14.57
C LYS A 89 4.46 -2.61 15.42
N TYR A 90 4.14 -2.92 16.67
CA TYR A 90 3.68 -1.96 17.67
C TYR A 90 2.38 -1.23 17.33
N TYR A 91 1.56 -1.76 16.40
CA TYR A 91 0.27 -1.16 16.04
C TYR A 91 -0.60 -0.92 17.28
N LYS A 92 -0.66 -1.88 18.21
CA LYS A 92 -1.47 -1.80 19.43
C LYS A 92 -0.96 -0.75 20.43
N PHE A 93 0.35 -0.60 20.54
CA PHE A 93 0.97 0.40 21.41
C PHE A 93 0.65 1.82 20.93
N PHE A 94 0.78 2.08 19.63
CA PHE A 94 0.59 3.43 19.08
C PHE A 94 -0.87 3.85 18.90
N ASN A 95 -1.82 2.91 18.88
CA ASN A 95 -3.24 3.23 18.74
C ASN A 95 -4.03 3.12 20.04
N GLY A 96 -3.34 2.99 21.18
CA GLY A 96 -3.97 2.89 22.50
C GLY A 96 -4.78 1.61 22.71
N LYS A 97 -4.48 0.52 22.00
CA LYS A 97 -5.09 -0.80 22.23
C LYS A 97 -4.33 -1.67 23.21
N ASP A 98 -3.10 -1.33 23.54
CA ASP A 98 -2.39 -1.96 24.66
C ASP A 98 -2.72 -1.19 25.95
N SER A 99 -3.09 -1.92 27.01
CA SER A 99 -3.11 -1.42 28.38
C SER A 99 -1.75 -1.68 29.02
N VAL A 100 -1.20 -0.69 29.73
CA VAL A 100 -0.04 -0.92 30.60
C VAL A 100 -0.57 -1.61 31.85
N GLU A 101 -0.22 -2.87 32.08
CA GLU A 101 -0.44 -3.51 33.38
C GLU A 101 0.60 -2.96 34.36
N GLU A 102 0.14 -2.47 35.52
CA GLU A 102 0.97 -1.90 36.60
C GLU A 102 1.82 -2.95 37.32
#